data_AF-A0A9W8JPC9-F1
#
_entry.id   AF-A0A9W8JPC9-F1
#
_cell.length_a   1.000
_cell.length_b   1.000
_cell.length_c   1.000
_cell.angle_alpha   90.00
_cell.angle_beta   90.00
_cell.angle_gamma   90.00
#
_symmetry.space_group_name_H-M   'P 1'
#
loop_
_entity.id
_entity.type
_entity.pdbx_description
1 polymer ?
#
loop_
_entity_poly.entity_id
_entity_poly.type
_entity_poly.pdbx_seq_one_letter_code
_entity_poly.pdbx_strand_id
1 'polypeptide(L)'
;MRGLVNMAVVCSDGRTVSDSAAQIAEYARAISGVSENFSSLVSSVRLMCSGWKVHPNNFKGPISGNTSFPLLIIGNTADPVTPLSMAKKASLAFPGSVVLTYDIPGHTSFAWPSLCIISHVQLYFRNGTLPAEGSVCNDAVIPFFPSTSTTAARDLVAERRGPLDEIVEALRRTDRRALFNAF
;
A
#
# COMPACT_ATOMS: atom_id res chain seq x y z
N MET A 1 3.00 24.42 -8.02
CA MET A 1 4.44 24.15 -7.79
C MET A 1 4.80 22.73 -7.32
N ARG A 2 3.90 21.94 -6.70
CA ARG A 2 4.24 20.56 -6.24
C ARG A 2 4.55 19.54 -7.35
N GLY A 3 4.07 19.72 -8.57
CA GLY A 3 4.22 18.74 -9.67
C GLY A 3 5.64 18.62 -10.25
N LEU A 4 6.44 19.69 -10.22
CA LEU A 4 7.77 19.71 -10.85
C LEU A 4 8.80 18.82 -10.11
N VAL A 5 8.66 18.69 -8.79
CA VAL A 5 9.59 17.90 -7.96
C VAL A 5 9.41 16.41 -8.22
N ASN A 6 8.17 15.92 -8.26
CA ASN A 6 7.88 14.51 -8.54
C ASN A 6 8.40 14.07 -9.91
N MET A 7 8.21 14.91 -10.92
CA MET A 7 8.71 14.64 -12.27
C MET A 7 10.24 14.53 -12.29
N ALA A 8 10.95 15.46 -11.64
CA ALA A 8 12.40 15.45 -11.62
C ALA A 8 12.97 14.17 -10.98
N VAL A 9 12.39 13.71 -9.87
CA VAL A 9 12.81 12.49 -9.19
C VAL A 9 12.47 11.25 -10.02
N VAL A 10 11.21 11.10 -10.44
CA VAL A 10 10.75 9.92 -11.19
C VAL A 10 11.55 9.73 -12.48
N CYS A 11 11.79 10.81 -13.23
CA CYS A 11 12.53 10.71 -14.50
C CYS A 11 14.03 10.51 -14.31
N SER A 12 14.62 10.97 -13.19
CA SER A 12 16.05 10.77 -12.90
C SER A 12 16.35 9.39 -12.30
N ASP A 13 15.41 8.82 -11.54
CA ASP A 13 15.54 7.48 -10.95
C ASP A 13 15.19 6.37 -11.96
N GLY A 14 14.27 6.66 -12.88
CA GLY A 14 13.88 5.75 -13.95
C GLY A 14 14.99 5.46 -14.97
N ARG A 15 14.68 4.57 -15.92
CA ARG A 15 15.49 4.41 -17.13
C ARG A 15 15.32 5.62 -18.03
N THR A 16 16.35 5.98 -18.77
CA THR A 16 16.27 7.03 -19.78
C THR A 16 15.17 6.73 -20.81
N VAL A 17 14.27 7.69 -20.99
CA VAL A 17 13.20 7.63 -22.00
C VAL A 17 13.58 8.57 -23.14
N SER A 18 14.01 8.00 -24.26
CA SER A 18 14.45 8.73 -25.46
C SER A 18 13.51 8.51 -26.65
N ASP A 19 12.25 8.19 -26.36
CA ASP A 19 11.25 7.88 -27.39
C ASP A 19 10.88 9.12 -28.19
N SER A 20 10.77 8.96 -29.50
CA SER A 20 10.15 9.94 -30.39
C SER A 20 8.65 10.09 -30.11
N ALA A 21 8.04 11.18 -30.58
CA ALA A 21 6.60 11.41 -30.47
C ALA A 21 5.78 10.24 -31.06
N ALA A 22 6.24 9.65 -32.18
CA ALA A 22 5.59 8.49 -32.79
C ALA A 22 5.65 7.25 -31.90
N GLN A 23 6.79 6.99 -31.25
CA GLN A 23 6.95 5.86 -30.33
C GLN A 23 6.11 6.02 -29.05
N ILE A 24 5.97 7.24 -28.54
CA ILE A 24 5.09 7.53 -27.41
C ILE A 24 3.62 7.32 -27.79
N ALA A 25 3.21 7.79 -28.97
CA ALA A 25 1.85 7.59 -29.47
C ALA A 25 1.52 6.10 -29.70
N GLU A 26 2.49 5.33 -30.21
CA GLU A 26 2.37 3.87 -30.33
C GLU A 26 2.22 3.20 -28.95
N TYR A 27 3.08 3.57 -27.99
CA TYR A 27 3.00 3.05 -26.63
C TYR A 27 1.64 3.34 -25.97
N ALA A 28 1.13 4.57 -26.14
CA ALA A 28 -0.17 4.96 -25.60
C ALA A 28 -1.31 4.14 -26.22
N ARG A 29 -1.27 3.87 -27.53
CA ARG A 29 -2.25 2.98 -28.19
C ARG A 29 -2.15 1.55 -27.69
N ALA A 30 -0.93 1.03 -27.51
CA ALA A 30 -0.71 -0.34 -27.04
C ALA A 30 -1.23 -0.54 -25.61
N ILE A 31 -0.96 0.38 -24.68
CA ILE A 31 -1.41 0.25 -23.28
C ILE A 31 -2.92 0.46 -23.11
N SER A 32 -3.57 1.22 -24.02
CA SER A 32 -5.05 1.28 -24.08
C SER A 32 -5.71 -0.07 -24.34
N GLY A 33 -5.04 -0.97 -25.06
CA GLY A 33 -5.51 -2.35 -25.24
C GLY A 33 -5.40 -3.22 -23.98
N VAL A 34 -4.63 -2.79 -22.97
CA VAL A 34 -4.46 -3.50 -21.69
C VAL A 34 -5.46 -3.00 -20.65
N SER A 35 -5.65 -1.68 -20.56
CA SER A 35 -6.62 -1.07 -19.65
C SER A 35 -7.12 0.26 -20.18
N GLU A 36 -8.42 0.35 -20.46
CA GLU A 36 -9.05 1.59 -20.91
C GLU A 36 -8.94 2.69 -19.85
N ASN A 37 -9.17 2.35 -18.58
CA ASN A 37 -9.25 3.33 -17.49
C ASN A 37 -7.90 3.83 -16.97
N PHE A 38 -6.83 3.02 -17.07
CA PHE A 38 -5.52 3.35 -16.50
C PHE A 38 -4.41 3.58 -17.55
N SER A 39 -4.69 3.39 -18.83
CA SER A 39 -3.74 3.63 -19.95
C SER A 39 -3.13 5.03 -19.93
N SER A 40 -3.95 6.05 -19.72
CA SER A 40 -3.53 7.45 -19.70
C SER A 40 -2.56 7.73 -18.55
N LEU A 41 -2.80 7.15 -17.36
CA LEU A 41 -1.92 7.28 -16.21
C LEU A 41 -0.52 6.79 -16.54
N VAL A 42 -0.40 5.56 -17.07
CA VAL A 42 0.89 4.95 -17.38
C VAL A 42 1.59 5.65 -18.55
N SER A 43 0.84 6.00 -19.60
CA SER A 43 1.37 6.72 -20.77
C SER A 43 1.91 8.11 -20.42
N SER A 44 1.23 8.81 -19.51
CA SER A 44 1.62 10.16 -19.11
C SER A 44 3.00 10.20 -18.46
N VAL A 45 3.36 9.20 -17.64
CA VAL A 45 4.68 9.12 -17.01
C VAL A 45 5.78 9.00 -18.07
N ARG A 46 5.58 8.13 -19.06
CA ARG A 46 6.55 7.95 -20.15
C ARG A 46 6.67 9.21 -21.01
N LEU A 47 5.55 9.86 -21.33
CA LEU A 47 5.55 11.13 -22.06
C LEU A 47 6.30 12.22 -21.30
N MET A 48 6.01 12.41 -20.01
CA MET A 48 6.67 13.43 -19.18
C MET A 48 8.18 13.22 -19.11
N CYS A 49 8.64 11.97 -19.01
CA CYS A 49 10.07 11.69 -18.97
C CYS A 49 10.75 11.70 -20.35
N SER A 50 9.98 11.79 -21.44
CA SER A 50 10.57 11.90 -22.77
C SER A 50 11.35 13.22 -22.90
N GLY A 51 12.64 13.09 -23.20
CA GLY A 51 13.54 14.24 -23.27
C GLY A 51 14.13 14.67 -21.93
N TRP A 52 13.89 13.95 -20.83
CA TRP A 52 14.58 14.19 -19.56
C TRP A 52 16.05 13.78 -19.67
N LYS A 53 16.96 14.78 -19.62
CA LYS A 53 18.40 14.59 -19.86
C LYS A 53 19.24 14.39 -18.60
N VAL A 54 18.68 14.68 -17.42
CA VAL A 54 19.42 14.63 -16.16
C VAL A 54 19.25 13.25 -15.53
N HIS A 55 20.30 12.43 -15.59
CA HIS A 55 20.35 11.11 -14.97
C HIS A 55 21.61 11.06 -14.08
N PRO A 56 21.49 11.28 -12.76
CA PRO A 56 22.62 11.16 -11.86
C PRO A 56 23.11 9.70 -11.82
N ASN A 57 24.35 9.48 -11.40
CA ASN A 57 24.88 8.13 -11.17
C ASN A 57 24.36 7.54 -9.84
N ASN A 58 23.04 7.37 -9.75
CA ASN A 58 22.38 6.72 -8.62
C ASN A 58 22.43 5.19 -8.75
N PHE A 59 22.34 4.51 -7.62
CA PHE A 59 22.30 3.05 -7.57
C PHE A 59 21.08 2.52 -8.35
N LYS A 60 21.33 1.73 -9.41
CA LYS A 60 20.27 1.15 -10.25
C LYS A 60 19.94 -0.31 -9.91
N GLY A 61 20.55 -0.86 -8.86
CA GLY A 61 20.34 -2.24 -8.40
C GLY A 61 21.55 -3.16 -8.61
N PRO A 62 21.42 -4.45 -8.24
CA PRO A 62 20.19 -5.08 -7.73
C PRO A 62 19.81 -4.59 -6.33
N ILE A 63 18.53 -4.28 -6.12
CA ILE A 63 17.98 -3.98 -4.79
C ILE A 63 17.55 -5.30 -4.18
N SER A 64 18.44 -5.89 -3.38
CA SER A 64 18.26 -7.20 -2.73
C SER A 64 19.23 -7.34 -1.57
N GLY A 65 18.96 -8.25 -0.64
CA GLY A 65 19.94 -8.62 0.40
C GLY A 65 19.32 -9.18 1.65
N ASN A 66 20.18 -9.57 2.59
CA ASN A 66 19.77 -9.98 3.92
C ASN A 66 19.48 -8.74 4.77
N THR A 67 18.29 -8.67 5.33
CA THR A 67 17.89 -7.62 6.25
C THR A 67 18.09 -8.09 7.70
N SER A 68 18.34 -7.17 8.63
CA SER A 68 18.46 -7.52 10.05
C SER A 68 17.18 -8.10 10.65
N PHE A 69 16.03 -7.74 10.05
CA PHE A 69 14.72 -8.31 10.35
C PHE A 69 13.99 -8.63 9.04
N PRO A 70 13.26 -9.75 8.96
CA PRO A 70 12.42 -10.08 7.81
C PRO A 70 11.44 -8.96 7.45
N LEU A 71 11.19 -8.72 6.16
CA LEU A 71 10.27 -7.66 5.72
C LEU A 71 8.82 -8.15 5.67
N LEU A 72 7.88 -7.31 6.13
CA LEU A 72 6.47 -7.41 5.78
C LEU A 72 6.21 -6.57 4.52
N ILE A 73 5.79 -7.21 3.43
CA ILE A 73 5.42 -6.53 2.18
C ILE A 73 3.91 -6.68 1.99
N ILE A 74 3.20 -5.60 1.70
CA ILE A 74 1.76 -5.62 1.47
C ILE A 74 1.49 -5.32 0.00
N GLY A 75 0.64 -6.13 -0.64
CA GLY A 75 0.25 -5.94 -2.02
C GLY A 75 -1.25 -6.10 -2.20
N ASN A 76 -1.87 -5.19 -2.96
CA ASN A 76 -3.29 -5.24 -3.26
C ASN A 76 -3.55 -6.08 -4.53
N THR A 77 -4.64 -6.86 -4.56
CA THR A 77 -4.97 -7.74 -5.69
C THR A 77 -5.20 -6.99 -7.00
N ALA A 78 -5.79 -5.79 -6.95
CA ALA A 78 -6.06 -4.95 -8.12
C ALA A 78 -5.49 -3.51 -7.97
N ASP A 79 -4.19 -3.39 -7.66
CA ASP A 79 -3.44 -2.13 -7.71
C ASP A 79 -2.99 -1.80 -9.16
N PRO A 80 -3.43 -0.67 -9.75
CA PRO A 80 -3.04 -0.29 -11.11
C PRO A 80 -1.66 0.38 -11.19
N VAL A 81 -1.06 0.78 -10.06
CA VAL A 81 0.23 1.50 -9.98
C VAL A 81 1.35 0.57 -9.54
N THR A 82 1.11 -0.23 -8.50
CA THR A 82 2.06 -1.21 -7.95
C THR A 82 1.41 -2.59 -7.77
N PRO A 83 1.20 -3.35 -8.87
CA PRO A 83 0.48 -4.63 -8.83
C PRO A 83 1.04 -5.64 -7.82
N LEU A 84 0.20 -6.55 -7.30
CA LEU A 84 0.61 -7.63 -6.39
C LEU A 84 1.82 -8.45 -6.88
N SER A 85 1.96 -8.61 -8.20
CA SER A 85 3.13 -9.28 -8.80
C SER A 85 4.44 -8.55 -8.50
N MET A 86 4.44 -7.22 -8.40
CA MET A 86 5.61 -6.44 -7.97
C MET A 86 5.95 -6.67 -6.50
N ALA A 87 4.93 -6.75 -5.62
CA ALA A 87 5.13 -7.10 -4.21
C ALA A 87 5.74 -8.50 -4.06
N LYS A 88 5.21 -9.49 -4.79
CA LYS A 88 5.78 -10.85 -4.84
C LYS A 88 7.21 -10.85 -5.38
N LYS A 89 7.48 -10.11 -6.45
CA LYS A 89 8.84 -9.97 -7.01
C LYS A 89 9.81 -9.33 -6.02
N ALA A 90 9.38 -8.30 -5.28
CA ALA A 90 10.18 -7.68 -4.23
C ALA A 90 10.50 -8.68 -3.11
N SER A 91 9.52 -9.49 -2.69
CA SER A 91 9.71 -10.51 -1.67
C SER A 91 10.78 -11.55 -2.04
N LEU A 92 10.92 -11.89 -3.33
CA LEU A 92 11.98 -12.80 -3.79
C LEU A 92 13.39 -12.24 -3.60
N ALA A 93 13.54 -10.92 -3.48
CA ALA A 93 14.83 -10.25 -3.32
C ALA A 93 15.29 -10.16 -1.84
N PHE A 94 14.42 -10.48 -0.88
CA PHE A 94 14.67 -10.33 0.55
C PHE A 94 14.35 -11.64 1.29
N PRO A 95 15.35 -12.49 1.57
CA PRO A 95 15.13 -13.76 2.26
C PRO A 95 14.40 -13.59 3.59
N GLY A 96 13.39 -14.43 3.81
CA GLY A 96 12.55 -14.41 5.02
C GLY A 96 11.39 -13.40 4.98
N SER A 97 11.31 -12.50 4.00
CA SER A 97 10.16 -11.60 3.89
C SER A 97 8.87 -12.36 3.56
N VAL A 98 7.73 -11.82 3.98
CA VAL A 98 6.41 -12.36 3.67
C VAL A 98 5.54 -11.30 2.97
N VAL A 99 4.80 -11.75 1.96
CA VAL A 99 3.77 -10.93 1.31
C VAL A 99 2.42 -11.17 1.97
N LEU A 100 1.84 -10.11 2.53
CA LEU A 100 0.44 -10.06 2.94
C LEU A 100 -0.40 -9.55 1.76
N THR A 101 -1.32 -10.38 1.28
CA THR A 101 -2.21 -9.98 0.18
C THR A 101 -3.42 -9.26 0.74
N TYR A 102 -3.73 -8.08 0.22
CA TYR A 102 -4.98 -7.37 0.52
C TYR A 102 -5.91 -7.47 -0.69
N ASP A 103 -7.04 -8.17 -0.53
CA ASP A 103 -8.01 -8.35 -1.61
C ASP A 103 -8.88 -7.11 -1.81
N ILE A 104 -8.33 -6.14 -2.54
CA ILE A 104 -8.96 -4.86 -2.86
C ILE A 104 -8.53 -4.31 -4.22
N PRO A 105 -9.40 -3.52 -4.87
CA PRO A 105 -8.99 -2.61 -5.92
C PRO A 105 -8.36 -1.33 -5.38
N GLY A 106 -7.43 -0.77 -6.16
CA GLY A 106 -6.88 0.57 -5.94
C GLY A 106 -5.49 0.60 -5.35
N HIS A 107 -4.92 1.80 -5.34
CA HIS A 107 -3.52 2.03 -4.97
C HIS A 107 -3.34 2.43 -3.51
N THR A 108 -2.32 1.83 -2.91
CA THR A 108 -1.93 1.82 -1.50
C THR A 108 -2.87 0.99 -0.61
N SER A 109 -2.30 0.17 0.26
CA SER A 109 -3.06 -0.72 1.14
C SER A 109 -3.77 0.00 2.29
N PHE A 110 -3.39 1.25 2.57
CA PHE A 110 -4.04 2.08 3.60
C PHE A 110 -5.10 3.03 3.04
N ALA A 111 -5.27 3.09 1.71
CA ALA A 111 -6.36 3.86 1.11
C ALA A 111 -7.75 3.31 1.49
N TRP A 112 -7.81 2.03 1.86
CA TRP A 112 -9.04 1.35 2.30
C TRP A 112 -8.87 0.81 3.73
N PRO A 113 -9.89 0.97 4.58
CA PRO A 113 -9.83 0.46 5.95
C PRO A 113 -9.95 -1.08 5.96
N SER A 114 -9.03 -1.72 6.69
CA SER A 114 -9.04 -3.16 6.99
C SER A 114 -8.46 -3.39 8.38
N LEU A 115 -9.22 -4.11 9.21
CA LEU A 115 -8.76 -4.49 10.55
C LEU A 115 -7.71 -5.60 10.47
N CYS A 116 -7.81 -6.49 9.50
CA CYS A 116 -6.82 -7.53 9.21
C CYS A 116 -5.45 -6.91 8.89
N ILE A 117 -5.40 -5.94 7.96
CA ILE A 117 -4.16 -5.25 7.58
C ILE A 117 -3.56 -4.51 8.78
N ILE A 118 -4.38 -3.70 9.49
CA ILE A 118 -3.91 -2.93 10.64
C ILE A 118 -3.36 -3.85 11.74
N SER A 119 -4.01 -4.98 12.00
CA SER A 119 -3.58 -5.93 13.04
C SER A 119 -2.21 -6.55 12.71
N HIS A 120 -1.99 -6.97 11.46
CA HIS A 120 -0.69 -7.51 11.04
C HIS A 120 0.42 -6.44 11.06
N VAL A 121 0.12 -5.22 10.61
CA VAL A 121 1.06 -4.11 10.65
C VAL A 121 1.46 -3.79 12.09
N GLN A 122 0.50 -3.74 13.02
CA GLN A 122 0.77 -3.51 14.44
C GLN A 122 1.65 -4.60 15.04
N LEU A 123 1.36 -5.87 14.76
CA LEU A 123 2.17 -7.00 15.23
C LEU A 123 3.60 -6.91 14.68
N TYR A 124 3.75 -6.63 13.39
CA TYR A 124 5.06 -6.49 12.76
C TYR A 124 5.89 -5.37 13.39
N PHE A 125 5.33 -4.16 13.58
CA PHE A 125 6.06 -3.07 14.21
C PHE A 125 6.30 -3.27 15.71
N ARG A 126 5.44 -4.03 16.40
CA ARG A 126 5.57 -4.27 17.85
C ARG A 126 6.67 -5.27 18.18
N ASN A 127 6.77 -6.37 17.43
CA ASN A 127 7.68 -7.47 17.78
C ASN A 127 8.22 -8.25 16.57
N GLY A 128 8.06 -7.73 15.35
CA GLY A 128 8.53 -8.39 14.12
C GLY A 128 7.70 -9.61 13.70
N THR A 129 6.51 -9.83 14.28
CA THR A 129 5.67 -10.98 13.90
C THR A 129 5.16 -10.82 12.48
N LEU A 130 5.45 -11.80 11.63
CA LEU A 130 4.94 -11.88 10.27
C LEU A 130 3.67 -12.76 10.19
N PRO A 131 2.78 -12.51 9.22
CA PRO A 131 1.70 -13.43 8.91
C PRO A 131 2.24 -14.76 8.36
N ALA A 132 1.40 -15.79 8.36
CA ALA A 132 1.71 -17.03 7.66
C ALA A 132 1.87 -16.77 6.15
N GLU A 133 2.73 -17.53 5.48
CA GLU A 133 2.89 -17.42 4.04
C GLU A 133 1.56 -17.66 3.31
N GLY A 134 1.26 -16.81 2.32
CA GLY A 134 -0.01 -16.87 1.60
C GLY A 134 -1.22 -16.27 2.32
N SER A 135 -1.02 -15.59 3.46
CA SER A 135 -2.11 -14.90 4.15
C SER A 135 -2.79 -13.84 3.26
N VAL A 136 -4.12 -13.79 3.33
CA VAL A 136 -4.96 -12.85 2.59
C VAL A 136 -5.91 -12.15 3.55
N CYS A 137 -5.97 -10.82 3.47
CA CYS A 137 -6.99 -10.00 4.10
C CYS A 137 -8.08 -9.65 3.07
N ASN A 138 -9.35 -9.85 3.42
CA ASN A 138 -10.50 -9.61 2.53
C ASN A 138 -11.64 -8.84 3.24
N ASP A 139 -11.33 -8.17 4.34
CA ASP A 139 -12.26 -7.43 5.21
C ASP A 139 -12.37 -5.94 4.83
N ALA A 140 -12.06 -5.61 3.57
CA ALA A 140 -12.15 -4.23 3.10
C ALA A 140 -13.58 -3.72 3.15
N VAL A 141 -13.77 -2.58 3.82
CA VAL A 141 -15.05 -1.87 3.76
C VAL A 141 -15.01 -0.96 2.54
N ILE A 142 -15.59 -1.42 1.43
CA ILE A 142 -15.70 -0.64 0.21
C ILE A 142 -17.13 -0.05 0.17
N PRO A 143 -17.33 1.27 0.43
CA PRO A 143 -18.67 1.85 0.61
C PRO A 143 -19.57 1.76 -0.62
N PHE A 144 -18.99 1.50 -1.80
CA PHE A 144 -19.68 1.50 -3.08
C PHE A 144 -19.91 0.10 -3.66
N PHE A 145 -19.37 -0.95 -3.03
CA PHE A 145 -19.63 -2.34 -3.42
C PHE A 145 -20.22 -3.08 -2.22
N PRO A 146 -21.41 -3.68 -2.34
CA PRO A 146 -22.01 -4.40 -1.22
C PRO A 146 -21.11 -5.58 -0.87
N SER A 147 -20.40 -5.49 0.25
CA SER A 147 -19.68 -6.64 0.80
C SER A 147 -20.71 -7.71 1.15
N THR A 148 -20.52 -8.94 0.69
CA THR A 148 -21.36 -10.10 1.06
C THR A 148 -21.24 -10.47 2.55
N SER A 149 -20.43 -9.74 3.33
CA SER A 149 -20.12 -10.01 4.73
C SER A 149 -20.45 -8.84 5.66
N THR A 150 -21.67 -8.30 5.55
CA THR A 150 -22.23 -7.36 6.54
C THR A 150 -22.22 -7.95 7.97
N THR A 151 -22.24 -9.28 8.10
CA THR A 151 -22.23 -9.98 9.40
C THR A 151 -20.85 -9.93 10.05
N ALA A 152 -19.77 -10.33 9.37
CA ALA A 152 -18.44 -10.34 10.01
C ALA A 152 -17.91 -8.94 10.37
N ALA A 153 -18.21 -7.92 9.56
CA ALA A 153 -17.84 -6.54 9.90
C ALA A 153 -18.60 -6.02 11.14
N ARG A 154 -19.87 -6.42 11.30
CA ARG A 154 -20.66 -6.10 12.50
C ARG A 154 -20.16 -6.85 13.72
N ASP A 155 -19.80 -8.12 13.57
CA ASP A 155 -19.33 -8.96 14.67
C ASP A 155 -17.95 -8.50 15.16
N LEU A 156 -17.02 -8.15 14.25
CA LEU A 156 -15.71 -7.59 14.60
C LEU A 156 -15.80 -6.22 15.29
N VAL A 157 -16.77 -5.39 14.89
CA VAL A 157 -17.05 -4.09 15.54
C VAL A 157 -17.70 -4.31 16.91
N ALA A 158 -18.60 -5.28 17.03
CA ALA A 158 -19.25 -5.63 18.30
C ALA A 158 -18.25 -6.22 19.31
N GLU A 159 -17.40 -7.14 18.87
CA GLU A 159 -16.39 -7.82 19.70
C GLU A 159 -15.32 -6.84 20.22
N ARG A 160 -14.96 -5.80 19.44
CA ARG A 160 -14.02 -4.75 19.88
C ARG A 160 -14.66 -3.55 20.57
N ARG A 161 -15.98 -3.37 20.49
CA ARG A 161 -16.69 -2.32 21.24
C ARG A 161 -16.64 -2.60 22.75
N GLY A 162 -16.77 -3.85 23.18
CA GLY A 162 -16.66 -4.22 24.61
C GLY A 162 -15.34 -3.76 25.26
N PRO A 163 -14.17 -4.15 24.72
CA PRO A 163 -12.87 -3.71 25.23
C PRO A 163 -12.67 -2.19 25.19
N LEU A 164 -13.20 -1.50 24.18
CA LEU A 164 -13.11 -0.03 24.11
C LEU A 164 -13.98 0.65 25.18
N ASP A 165 -15.20 0.15 25.39
CA ASP A 165 -16.12 0.69 26.40
C ASP A 165 -15.55 0.50 27.82
N GLU A 166 -14.87 -0.61 28.08
CA GLU A 166 -14.13 -0.83 29.33
C GLU A 166 -12.99 0.17 29.52
N ILE A 167 -12.20 0.45 28.47
CA ILE A 167 -11.12 1.43 28.53
C ILE A 167 -11.68 2.85 28.76
N VAL A 168 -12.75 3.22 28.05
CA VAL A 168 -13.40 4.52 28.21
C VAL A 168 -13.98 4.67 29.61
N GLU A 169 -14.59 3.63 30.16
CA GLU A 169 -15.13 3.64 31.51
C GLU A 169 -14.02 3.67 32.58
N ALA A 170 -12.92 2.95 32.37
CA ALA A 170 -11.73 3.01 33.22
C ALA A 170 -11.09 4.42 33.23
N LEU A 171 -11.02 5.08 32.07
CA LEU A 171 -10.56 6.47 31.97
C LEU A 171 -11.51 7.43 32.72
N ARG A 172 -12.83 7.28 32.56
CA ARG A 172 -13.84 8.08 33.29
C ARG A 172 -13.81 7.88 34.80
N ARG A 173 -13.43 6.69 35.28
CA ARG A 173 -13.27 6.41 36.72
C ARG A 173 -11.98 7.01 37.28
N THR A 174 -10.90 6.95 36.51
CA THR A 174 -9.61 7.54 36.86
C THR A 174 -9.71 9.06 36.96
N ASP A 175 -10.38 9.70 36.00
CA ASP A 175 -10.61 11.14 35.98
C ASP A 175 -11.47 11.62 37.17
N ARG A 176 -12.53 10.86 37.50
CA ARG A 176 -13.34 11.13 38.72
C ARG A 176 -12.57 10.96 40.02
N ARG A 177 -11.66 9.98 40.13
CA ARG A 177 -10.79 9.84 41.32
C ARG A 177 -9.75 10.95 41.42
N ALA A 178 -9.21 11.41 40.29
CA ALA A 178 -8.29 12.55 40.25
C ALA A 178 -8.98 13.84 40.71
N LEU A 179 -10.24 14.05 40.32
CA LEU A 179 -11.05 15.20 40.77
C LEU A 179 -11.43 15.14 42.27
N PHE A 180 -11.65 13.96 42.83
CA PHE A 180 -11.97 13.79 44.26
C PHE A 180 -10.76 13.88 45.20
N ASN A 181 -9.54 13.67 44.72
CA ASN A 181 -8.30 13.83 45.51
C ASN A 181 -7.68 15.24 45.38
N ALA A 182 -8.32 16.15 44.65
CA ALA A 182 -7.87 17.53 44.43
C ALA A 182 -8.62 18.56 45.30
N PHE A 183 -9.44 18.12 46.28
CA PHE A 183 -10.11 18.95 47.29
C PHE A 183 -9.91 18.37 48.68
#